data_AF-A0A7I7UIA8-F1
#
_entry.id   AF-A0A7I7UIA8-F1
#
_cell.length_a   1.000
_cell.length_b   1.000
_cell.length_c   1.000
_cell.angle_alpha   90.00
_cell.angle_beta   90.00
_cell.angle_gamma   90.00
#
_symmetry.space_group_name_H-M   'P 1'
#
loop_
_entity.id
_entity.type
_entity.pdbx_description
1 polymer ?
#
loop_
_entity_poly.entity_id
_entity_poly.type
_entity_poly.pdbx_seq_one_letter_code
_entity_poly.pdbx_strand_id
1 'polypeptide(L)' 'MSAEPLARLPLPYATALRLRAAGVDDEVIADRVGVDLDALPTFMRVAEAKLAAASRQTPS' A
#
# COMPACT_ATOMS: atom_id res chain seq x y z
N MET A 1 -18.61 13.00 3.41
CA MET A 1 -17.21 12.93 2.96
C MET A 1 -16.77 11.48 3.02
N SER A 2 -16.77 10.78 1.88
CA SER A 2 -16.34 9.39 1.80
C SER A 2 -14.86 9.32 2.16
N ALA A 3 -14.48 8.51 3.15
CA ALA A 3 -13.08 8.37 3.52
C ALA A 3 -12.28 7.78 2.34
N GLU A 4 -11.12 8.34 2.05
CA GLU A 4 -10.25 7.88 0.97
C GLU A 4 -9.86 6.41 1.20
N PRO A 5 -9.90 5.53 0.18
CA PRO A 5 -9.67 4.09 0.36
C PRO A 5 -8.36 3.74 1.06
N LEU A 6 -7.30 4.52 0.83
CA LEU A 6 -6.00 4.37 1.51
C LEU A 6 -6.07 4.58 3.03
N ALA A 7 -7.02 5.38 3.53
CA ALA A 7 -7.19 5.61 4.96
C ALA A 7 -7.76 4.39 5.71
N ARG A 8 -8.33 3.42 4.98
CA ARG A 8 -8.86 2.16 5.55
C ARG A 8 -7.85 1.02 5.54
N LEU A 9 -6.67 1.22 4.96
CA LEU A 9 -5.64 0.18 4.88
C LEU A 9 -4.81 0.16 6.18
N PRO A 10 -4.29 -1.01 6.59
CA PRO A 10 -3.23 -1.08 7.58
C PRO A 10 -2.05 -0.20 7.14
N LEU A 11 -1.48 0.54 8.09
CA LEU A 11 -0.48 1.59 7.83
C LEU A 11 0.67 1.13 6.91
N PRO A 12 1.29 -0.06 7.08
CA PRO A 12 2.39 -0.48 6.22
C PRO A 12 2.02 -0.54 4.73
N TYR A 13 0.82 -1.01 4.39
CA TYR A 13 0.35 -1.08 3.01
C TYR A 13 0.05 0.29 2.43
N ALA A 14 -0.62 1.16 3.22
CA ALA A 14 -0.91 2.52 2.79
C ALA A 14 0.38 3.34 2.60
N THR A 15 1.40 3.11 3.44
CA THR A 15 2.72 3.74 3.33
C THR A 15 3.45 3.27 2.06
N ALA A 16 3.55 1.97 1.82
CA ALA A 16 4.22 1.45 0.62
C ALA A 16 3.60 1.97 -0.68
N LEU A 17 2.27 1.98 -0.77
CA LEU A 17 1.56 2.46 -1.97
C LEU A 17 1.79 3.96 -2.21
N ARG A 18 1.83 4.78 -1.15
CA ARG A 18 2.11 6.22 -1.28
C ARG A 18 3.55 6.48 -1.74
N LEU A 19 4.52 5.76 -1.19
CA LEU A 19 5.92 5.89 -1.59
C LEU A 19 6.14 5.43 -3.02
N ARG A 20 5.53 4.31 -3.43
CA ARG A 20 5.60 3.83 -4.81
C ARG A 20 4.97 4.83 -5.78
N ALA A 21 3.83 5.42 -5.43
CA ALA A 21 3.19 6.46 -6.24
C ALA A 21 4.05 7.74 -6.36
N ALA A 22 4.89 8.02 -5.35
CA ALA A 22 5.85 9.11 -5.37
C ALA A 22 7.16 8.78 -6.12
N GLY A 23 7.29 7.58 -6.69
CA GLY A 23 8.49 7.15 -7.42
C GLY A 23 9.69 6.83 -6.52
N VAL A 24 9.45 6.53 -5.24
CA VAL A 24 10.51 6.12 -4.31
C VAL A 24 11.04 4.72 -4.66
N ASP A 25 12.34 4.53 -4.51
CA ASP A 25 13.01 3.26 -4.82
C ASP A 25 12.57 2.11 -3.92
N ASP A 26 12.59 0.90 -4.49
CA ASP A 26 12.11 -0.31 -3.83
C ASP A 26 12.92 -0.67 -2.57
N GLU A 27 14.23 -0.40 -2.55
CA GLU A 27 15.07 -0.56 -1.35
C GLU A 27 14.59 0.31 -0.19
N VAL A 28 14.25 1.56 -0.47
CA VAL A 28 13.76 2.52 0.53
C VAL A 28 12.35 2.14 1.00
N ILE A 29 11.50 1.66 0.09
CA ILE A 29 10.16 1.19 0.45
C ILE A 29 10.25 -0.04 1.36
N ALA A 30 11.09 -1.02 1.01
CA ALA A 30 11.27 -2.26 1.75
C ALA A 30 11.74 -2.00 3.19
N ASP A 31 12.77 -1.17 3.36
CA ASP A 31 13.26 -0.72 4.66
C ASP A 31 12.14 -0.01 5.45
N ARG A 32 11.44 0.93 4.80
CA ARG A 32 10.41 1.74 5.46
C ARG A 32 9.21 0.94 5.97
N VAL A 33 8.89 -0.19 5.34
CA VAL A 33 7.78 -1.06 5.76
C VAL A 33 8.24 -2.32 6.51
N GLY A 34 9.55 -2.47 6.71
CA GLY A 34 10.14 -3.53 7.52
C GLY A 34 10.04 -4.92 6.88
N VAL A 35 10.27 -5.02 5.56
CA VAL A 35 10.30 -6.29 4.83
C VAL A 35 11.61 -6.42 4.05
N ASP A 36 12.04 -7.66 3.78
CA ASP A 36 13.14 -7.90 2.85
C ASP A 36 12.80 -7.38 1.44
N LEU A 37 13.81 -6.90 0.72
CA LEU A 37 13.65 -6.43 -0.65
C LEU A 37 13.03 -7.50 -1.56
N ASP A 38 13.46 -8.75 -1.41
CA ASP A 38 12.92 -9.89 -2.15
C ASP A 38 11.45 -10.20 -1.80
N ALA A 39 11.00 -9.82 -0.60
CA ALA A 39 9.62 -9.97 -0.16
C ALA A 39 8.72 -8.80 -0.61
N LEU A 40 9.31 -7.65 -0.98
CA LEU A 40 8.57 -6.45 -1.36
C LEU A 40 7.56 -6.68 -2.50
N PRO A 41 7.86 -7.41 -3.60
CA PRO A 41 6.87 -7.64 -4.66
C PRO A 41 5.60 -8.34 -4.16
N THR A 42 5.74 -9.30 -3.24
CA THR A 42 4.59 -9.98 -2.62
C THR A 42 3.85 -9.06 -1.68
N PHE A 43 4.57 -8.27 -0.87
CA PHE A 43 3.97 -7.26 0.00
C PHE A 43 3.12 -6.25 -0.79
N MET A 44 3.64 -5.76 -1.92
CA MET A 44 2.96 -4.81 -2.81
C MET A 44 1.69 -5.42 -3.41
N ARG A 45 1.75 -6.66 -3.89
CA ARG A 45 0.56 -7.38 -4.38
C ARG A 45 -0.55 -7.46 -3.34
N VAL A 46 -0.19 -7.72 -2.08
CA VAL A 46 -1.16 -7.73 -0.97
C VAL A 46 -1.71 -6.32 -0.68
N ALA A 47 -0.85 -5.30 -0.72
CA ALA A 47 -1.25 -3.90 -0.54
C ALA A 47 -2.29 -3.47 -1.59
N GLU A 48 -2.03 -3.77 -2.87
CA GLU A 48 -2.93 -3.48 -3.99
C GLU A 48 -4.26 -4.24 -3.88
N ALA A 49 -4.22 -5.52 -3.53
CA ALA A 49 -5.44 -6.31 -3.31
C ALA A 49 -6.32 -5.72 -2.19
N LYS A 50 -5.68 -5.26 -1.09
CA LYS A 50 -6.38 -4.57 0.00
C LYS A 50 -6.94 -3.22 -0.43
N LEU A 51 -6.20 -2.45 -1.22
CA LEU A 51 -6.70 -1.19 -1.78
C LEU A 51 -7.92 -1.43 -2.67
N ALA A 52 -7.86 -2.39 -3.58
CA ALA A 52 -8.98 -2.74 -4.45
C ALA A 52 -10.22 -3.16 -3.63
N ALA A 53 -10.03 -3.97 -2.57
CA ALA A 53 -11.10 -4.35 -1.67
C ALA A 53 -11.68 -3.15 -0.90
N ALA A 54 -10.85 -2.23 -0.43
CA ALA A 54 -11.28 -1.01 0.24
C ALA A 54 -12.06 -0.09 -0.72
N SER A 55 -11.63 0.06 -1.98
CA SER A 55 -12.31 0.88 -2.97
C SER A 55 -13.71 0.37 -3.30
N ARG A 56 -13.87 -0.96 -3.43
CA ARG A 56 -15.19 -1.61 -3.65
C ARG A 56 -16.17 -1.42 -2.49
N GLN A 57 -15.67 -1.23 -1.27
CA GLN A 57 -16.47 -0.98 -0.08
C GLN A 57 -16.88 0.48 0.08
N THR A 58 -16.55 1.37 -0.86
CA THR A 58 -17.07 2.74 -0.88
C THR A 58 -18.37 2.71 -1.70
N PRO A 59 -19.57 2.71 -1.09
CA PRO A 59 -20.77 2.99 -1.85
C PRO A 59 -20.69 4.47 -2.28
N SER A 60 -20.98 4.73 -3.56
CA SER A 60 -21.19 6.10 -4.05
C SER A 60 -22.40 6.74 -3.37
#